data_AF-A0A1M6DMZ9-F1
#
_entry.id   AF-A0A1M6DMZ9-F1
#
_cell.length_a   1.000
_cell.length_b   1.000
_cell.length_c   1.000
_cell.angle_alpha   90.00
_cell.angle_beta   90.00
_cell.angle_gamma   90.00
#
_symmetry.space_group_name_H-M   'P 1'
#
loop_
_entity.id
_entity.type
_entity.pdbx_description
1 polymer ?
#
loop_
_entity_poly.entity_id
_entity_poly.type
_entity_poly.pdbx_seq_one_letter_code
_entity_poly.pdbx_strand_id
1 'polypeptide(L)'
;MALQYEKECPNVDIIINDIIQISYEKTIKKLNTELMAGKGTDIINGYFPINDRKEKGMLVNLKEFINRDKSFDIKDYNENIINLSKAEYGFYSLSVDKVRVDSKDNIHALKLNGEIEIYDENLNKTKVLNEKQYKDIAKDEKDNLIALCLDWEKSTIGYIEIKNYKTKWEKEHQYSQVPNIIFYNLSNKTLYGLVNGIIMQYDSEGNPVKELLYCTKLE
;
A
#
# COMPACT_ATOMS: atom_id res chain seq x y z
N MET A 1 -0.26 5.47 16.72
CA MET A 1 1.04 4.80 16.53
C MET A 1 2.15 5.57 17.24
N ALA A 2 2.46 6.83 16.88
CA ALA A 2 3.50 7.63 17.54
C ALA A 2 3.35 7.70 19.08
N LEU A 3 2.20 8.14 19.59
CA LEU A 3 1.93 8.21 21.04
C LEU A 3 2.01 6.86 21.77
N GLN A 4 1.81 5.74 21.06
CA GLN A 4 1.95 4.42 21.65
C GLN A 4 3.43 4.04 21.75
N TYR A 5 4.20 4.34 20.70
CA TYR A 5 5.63 4.10 20.66
C TYR A 5 6.37 4.92 21.74
N GLU A 6 6.03 6.20 21.94
CA GLU A 6 6.64 7.04 22.99
C GLU A 6 6.37 6.50 24.40
N LYS A 7 5.21 5.88 24.63
CA LYS A 7 4.90 5.22 25.93
C LYS A 7 5.79 4.01 26.18
N GLU A 8 6.11 3.26 25.13
CA GLU A 8 6.96 2.06 25.20
C GLU A 8 8.46 2.43 25.21
N CYS A 9 8.80 3.58 24.62
CA CYS A 9 10.16 4.10 24.46
C CYS A 9 10.26 5.53 25.02
N PRO A 10 10.26 5.72 26.35
CA PRO A 10 10.13 7.05 26.99
C PRO A 10 11.31 8.01 26.77
N ASN A 11 12.38 7.56 26.11
CA ASN A 11 13.54 8.38 25.75
C ASN A 11 13.47 8.90 24.30
N VAL A 12 12.35 8.66 23.60
CA VAL A 12 12.14 9.06 22.22
C VAL A 12 10.93 9.98 22.15
N ASP A 13 11.12 11.14 21.56
CA ASP A 13 10.05 12.06 21.20
C ASP A 13 9.84 12.05 19.67
N ILE A 14 8.59 11.95 19.22
CA ILE A 14 8.22 11.91 17.81
C ILE A 14 7.50 13.20 17.42
N ILE A 15 8.14 14.01 16.58
CA ILE A 15 7.54 15.23 16.02
C ILE A 15 6.97 14.92 14.63
N ILE A 16 5.65 15.01 14.49
CA ILE A 16 4.98 14.79 13.20
C ILE A 16 4.88 16.11 12.43
N ASN A 17 5.62 16.19 11.33
CA ASN A 17 5.51 17.29 10.37
C ASN A 17 4.46 16.95 9.30
N ASP A 18 3.20 17.22 9.62
CA ASP A 18 2.11 16.97 8.67
C ASP A 18 2.12 17.99 7.52
N ILE A 19 1.95 17.50 6.31
CA ILE A 19 2.04 18.22 5.04
C ILE A 19 0.69 18.32 4.32
N ILE A 20 -0.41 17.85 4.94
CA ILE A 20 -1.76 17.83 4.35
C ILE A 20 -2.22 19.19 3.78
N GLN A 21 -1.68 20.31 4.27
CA GLN A 21 -2.09 21.65 3.85
C GLN A 21 -1.36 22.20 2.60
N ILE A 22 -0.39 21.48 2.04
CA ILE A 22 0.35 21.91 0.85
C ILE A 22 0.25 20.87 -0.28
N SER A 23 0.31 21.33 -1.54
CA SER A 23 0.24 20.42 -2.68
C SER A 23 1.42 19.45 -2.70
N TYR A 24 1.23 18.26 -3.28
CA TYR A 24 2.26 17.22 -3.39
C TYR A 24 3.57 17.75 -4.02
N GLU A 25 3.48 18.57 -5.06
CA GLU A 25 4.66 19.19 -5.69
C GLU A 25 5.42 20.12 -4.72
N LYS A 26 4.68 20.95 -3.95
CA LYS A 26 5.28 21.82 -2.94
C LYS A 26 5.92 21.00 -1.82
N THR A 27 5.29 19.92 -1.41
CA THR A 27 5.85 18.95 -0.45
C THR A 27 7.19 18.42 -0.93
N ILE A 28 7.24 17.88 -2.16
CA ILE A 28 8.47 17.32 -2.74
C ILE A 28 9.58 18.36 -2.76
N LYS A 29 9.27 19.59 -3.18
CA LYS A 29 10.25 20.68 -3.24
C LYS A 29 10.78 21.06 -1.86
N LYS A 30 9.89 21.18 -0.86
CA LYS A 30 10.27 21.50 0.52
C LYS A 30 11.16 20.40 1.10
N LEU A 31 10.71 19.14 1.02
CA LEU A 31 11.45 17.99 1.52
C LEU A 31 12.85 17.89 0.89
N ASN A 32 12.96 18.05 -0.44
CA ASN A 32 14.27 18.02 -1.12
C ASN A 32 15.18 19.15 -0.67
N THR A 33 14.63 20.34 -0.43
CA THR A 33 15.40 21.50 0.05
C THR A 33 15.93 21.23 1.46
N GLU A 34 15.09 20.69 2.35
CA GLU A 34 15.47 20.38 3.73
C GLU A 34 16.53 19.27 3.79
N LEU A 35 16.36 18.19 3.00
CA LEU A 35 17.34 17.11 2.88
C LEU A 35 18.70 17.63 2.40
N MET A 36 18.72 18.43 1.33
CA MET A 36 19.96 19.02 0.79
C MET A 36 20.64 19.99 1.77
N ALA A 37 19.87 20.66 2.62
CA ALA A 37 20.38 21.59 3.62
C ALA A 37 20.86 20.91 4.91
N GLY A 38 20.79 19.57 5.00
CA GLY A 38 21.11 18.83 6.23
C GLY A 38 20.09 19.04 7.36
N LYS A 39 18.88 19.49 7.01
CA LYS A 39 17.75 19.74 7.93
C LYS A 39 16.58 18.80 7.65
N GLY A 40 16.84 17.69 6.95
CA GLY A 40 15.82 16.69 6.63
C GLY A 40 15.25 16.06 7.89
N THR A 41 14.02 15.58 7.79
CA THR A 41 13.40 14.72 8.81
C THR A 41 14.15 13.39 8.92
N ASP A 42 14.13 12.79 10.11
CA ASP A 42 14.76 11.48 10.35
C ASP A 42 13.98 10.34 9.67
N ILE A 43 12.66 10.46 9.61
CA ILE A 43 11.76 9.48 9.00
C ILE A 43 10.85 10.19 8.00
N ILE A 44 10.76 9.61 6.80
CA ILE A 44 9.83 10.04 5.75
C ILE A 44 8.79 8.94 5.60
N ASN A 45 7.51 9.26 5.86
CA ASN A 45 6.40 8.36 5.64
C ASN A 45 5.51 8.90 4.52
N GLY A 46 5.31 8.11 3.47
CA GLY A 46 4.43 8.45 2.36
C GLY A 46 5.00 8.09 0.98
N TYR A 47 4.31 8.53 -0.05
CA TYR A 47 4.62 8.21 -1.44
C TYR A 47 5.64 9.20 -2.00
N PHE A 48 6.94 8.90 -1.89
CA PHE A 48 8.01 9.80 -2.33
C PHE A 48 8.98 9.08 -3.28
N PRO A 49 9.51 9.74 -4.33
CA PRO A 49 10.50 9.13 -5.23
C PRO A 49 11.78 8.69 -4.50
N ILE A 50 12.03 7.39 -4.39
CA ILE A 50 13.16 6.84 -3.61
C ILE A 50 14.48 6.88 -4.42
N ASN A 51 14.44 6.56 -5.71
CA ASN A 51 15.64 6.36 -6.52
C ASN A 51 16.55 7.60 -6.57
N ASP A 52 16.00 8.77 -6.90
CA ASP A 52 16.77 10.02 -6.93
C ASP A 52 17.45 10.34 -5.59
N ARG A 53 16.79 10.04 -4.47
CA ARG A 53 17.31 10.30 -3.12
C ARG A 53 18.38 9.29 -2.73
N LYS A 54 18.18 8.03 -3.11
CA LYS A 54 19.17 6.94 -2.96
C LYS A 54 20.45 7.26 -3.73
N GLU A 55 20.34 7.65 -5.00
CA GLU A 55 21.50 7.99 -5.85
C GLU A 55 22.29 9.20 -5.32
N LYS A 56 21.60 10.14 -4.66
CA LYS A 56 22.21 11.31 -4.02
C LYS A 56 22.73 11.03 -2.60
N GLY A 57 22.65 9.80 -2.10
CA GLY A 57 23.10 9.43 -0.76
C GLY A 57 22.30 10.07 0.38
N MET A 58 21.05 10.48 0.12
CA MET A 58 20.19 11.15 1.10
C MET A 58 19.44 10.17 2.02
N LEU A 59 19.44 8.88 1.68
CA LEU A 59 18.75 7.84 2.43
C LEU A 59 19.78 6.90 3.04
N VAL A 60 19.55 6.52 4.30
CA VAL A 60 20.35 5.52 5.00
C VAL A 60 19.94 4.12 4.53
N ASN A 61 20.91 3.24 4.34
CA ASN A 61 20.67 1.82 4.10
C ASN A 61 20.32 1.11 5.42
N LEU A 62 19.09 0.61 5.55
CA LEU A 62 18.63 0.01 6.82
C LEU A 62 19.23 -1.38 7.09
N LYS A 63 20.01 -1.96 6.18
CA LYS A 63 20.57 -3.31 6.34
C LYS A 63 21.34 -3.49 7.65
N GLU A 64 22.15 -2.50 8.03
CA GLU A 64 22.92 -2.57 9.28
C GLU A 64 22.05 -2.48 10.52
N PHE A 65 20.97 -1.70 10.47
CA PHE A 65 20.01 -1.54 11.56
C PHE A 65 19.23 -2.84 11.78
N ILE A 66 18.73 -3.42 10.68
CA ILE A 66 18.04 -4.73 10.68
C ILE A 66 18.95 -5.82 11.25
N ASN A 67 20.22 -5.88 10.83
CA ASN A 67 21.15 -6.90 11.32
C ASN A 67 21.49 -6.74 12.81
N ARG A 68 21.40 -5.51 13.35
CA ARG A 68 21.70 -5.21 14.76
C ARG A 68 20.49 -5.43 15.66
N ASP A 69 19.29 -5.22 15.15
CA ASP A 69 18.05 -5.34 15.91
C ASP A 69 17.67 -6.81 16.12
N LYS A 70 17.92 -7.30 17.34
CA LYS A 70 17.60 -8.69 17.71
C LYS A 70 16.11 -8.94 17.90
N SER A 71 15.30 -7.88 18.03
CA SER A 71 13.86 -7.99 18.17
C SER A 71 13.16 -8.13 16.82
N PHE A 72 13.86 -7.79 15.74
CA PHE A 72 13.39 -7.94 14.38
C PHE A 72 13.79 -9.32 13.83
N ASP A 73 12.83 -10.19 13.56
CA ASP A 73 13.05 -11.38 12.73
C ASP A 73 12.45 -11.15 11.34
N ILE A 74 13.31 -11.16 10.33
CA ILE A 74 12.90 -11.01 8.93
C ILE A 74 11.94 -12.14 8.48
N LYS A 75 11.96 -13.28 9.18
CA LYS A 75 11.08 -14.43 8.92
C LYS A 75 9.65 -14.21 9.41
N ASP A 76 9.40 -13.24 10.28
CA ASP A 76 8.04 -12.89 10.72
C ASP A 76 7.25 -12.19 9.60
N TYR A 77 7.92 -11.83 8.52
CA TYR A 77 7.38 -11.12 7.39
C TYR A 77 7.36 -12.02 6.14
N ASN A 78 6.49 -11.68 5.20
CA ASN A 78 6.45 -12.36 3.91
C ASN A 78 7.77 -12.10 3.15
N GLU A 79 8.58 -13.15 2.99
CA GLU A 79 9.90 -13.07 2.38
C GLU A 79 9.86 -12.46 0.97
N ASN A 80 8.80 -12.74 0.19
CA ASN A 80 8.63 -12.18 -1.15
C ASN A 80 8.46 -10.66 -1.10
N ILE A 81 7.70 -10.11 -0.14
CA ILE A 81 7.51 -8.65 0.03
C ILE A 81 8.85 -7.95 0.31
N ILE A 82 9.63 -8.55 1.21
CA ILE A 82 10.91 -7.98 1.62
C ILE A 82 11.95 -8.12 0.50
N ASN A 83 12.01 -9.27 -0.17
CA ASN A 83 12.94 -9.49 -1.26
C ASN A 83 12.61 -8.61 -2.48
N LEU A 84 11.32 -8.39 -2.78
CA LEU A 84 10.90 -7.43 -3.82
C LEU A 84 11.34 -6.00 -3.48
N SER A 85 11.12 -5.55 -2.24
CA SER A 85 11.57 -4.22 -1.80
C SER A 85 13.10 -4.07 -1.88
N LYS A 86 13.84 -5.11 -1.48
CA LYS A 86 15.30 -5.15 -1.60
C LYS A 86 15.80 -5.11 -3.04
N ALA A 87 15.16 -5.86 -3.94
CA ALA A 87 15.60 -5.98 -5.34
C ALA A 87 15.53 -4.63 -6.06
N GLU A 88 14.51 -3.82 -5.75
CA GLU A 88 14.26 -2.56 -6.43
C GLU A 88 14.97 -1.37 -5.76
N TYR A 89 14.92 -1.31 -4.43
CA TYR A 89 15.38 -0.14 -3.68
C TYR A 89 16.55 -0.42 -2.75
N GLY A 90 16.96 -1.67 -2.54
CA GLY A 90 17.75 -2.08 -1.38
C GLY A 90 16.95 -1.97 -0.09
N PHE A 91 17.59 -2.05 1.08
CA PHE A 91 16.94 -1.81 2.38
C PHE A 91 16.74 -0.30 2.65
N TYR A 92 16.48 0.51 1.63
CA TYR A 92 16.25 1.95 1.78
C TYR A 92 14.74 2.28 1.89
N SER A 93 13.87 1.32 1.57
CA SER A 93 12.42 1.44 1.69
C SER A 93 11.76 0.06 1.67
N LEU A 94 10.62 -0.08 2.36
CA LEU A 94 9.66 -1.16 2.16
C LEU A 94 8.54 -0.61 1.28
N SER A 95 8.62 -0.84 -0.03
CA SER A 95 7.80 -0.12 -1.03
C SER A 95 6.56 -0.89 -1.49
N VAL A 96 6.22 -1.98 -0.80
CA VAL A 96 5.11 -2.88 -1.14
C VAL A 96 4.03 -2.74 -0.06
N ASP A 97 2.84 -2.33 -0.48
CA ASP A 97 1.68 -2.14 0.39
C ASP A 97 0.96 -3.48 0.63
N LYS A 98 0.73 -4.24 -0.45
CA LYS A 98 -0.04 -5.50 -0.38
C LYS A 98 0.42 -6.48 -1.44
N VAL A 99 0.38 -7.77 -1.10
CA VAL A 99 0.68 -8.86 -2.05
C VAL A 99 -0.49 -9.84 -2.15
N ARG A 100 -0.75 -10.31 -3.37
CA ARG A 100 -1.60 -11.46 -3.66
C ARG A 100 -0.86 -12.45 -4.54
N VAL A 101 -1.00 -13.74 -4.25
CA VAL A 101 -0.43 -14.83 -5.05
C VAL A 101 -1.58 -15.55 -5.77
N ASP A 102 -1.46 -15.76 -7.07
CA ASP A 102 -2.44 -16.53 -7.85
C ASP A 102 -2.20 -18.05 -7.75
N SER A 103 -3.06 -18.86 -8.37
CA SER A 103 -2.92 -20.32 -8.36
C SER A 103 -1.73 -20.85 -9.17
N LYS A 104 -1.01 -19.98 -9.88
CA LYS A 104 0.21 -20.29 -10.65
C LYS A 104 1.45 -19.69 -10.00
N ASP A 105 1.36 -19.32 -8.74
CA ASP A 105 2.44 -18.70 -7.96
C ASP A 105 2.95 -17.36 -8.52
N ASN A 106 2.20 -16.69 -9.40
CA ASN A 106 2.52 -15.30 -9.77
C ASN A 106 2.16 -14.37 -8.62
N ILE A 107 3.01 -13.37 -8.42
CA ILE A 107 2.90 -12.39 -7.33
C ILE A 107 2.40 -11.07 -7.89
N HIS A 108 1.25 -10.62 -7.40
CA HIS A 108 0.69 -9.29 -7.64
C HIS A 108 1.03 -8.40 -6.45
N ALA A 109 2.02 -7.53 -6.63
CA ALA A 109 2.49 -6.61 -5.61
C ALA A 109 1.93 -5.21 -5.86
N LEU A 110 0.99 -4.78 -5.01
CA LEU A 110 0.59 -3.38 -4.93
C LEU A 110 1.73 -2.60 -4.28
N LYS A 111 2.23 -1.62 -5.02
CA LYS A 111 3.30 -0.73 -4.62
C LYS A 111 2.71 0.48 -3.93
N LEU A 112 3.52 1.07 -3.05
CA LEU A 112 3.13 2.29 -2.37
C LEU A 112 2.78 3.41 -3.37
N ASN A 113 3.52 3.55 -4.48
CA ASN A 113 3.23 4.56 -5.51
C ASN A 113 1.90 4.34 -6.29
N GLY A 114 1.12 3.32 -5.93
CA GLY A 114 -0.17 3.01 -6.53
C GLY A 114 -0.10 2.18 -7.78
N GLU A 115 1.07 1.62 -8.14
CA GLU A 115 1.21 0.66 -9.25
C GLU A 115 1.00 -0.78 -8.75
N ILE A 116 0.57 -1.68 -9.64
CA ILE A 116 0.57 -3.12 -9.38
C ILE A 116 1.62 -3.76 -10.26
N GLU A 117 2.68 -4.27 -9.65
CA GLU A 117 3.71 -5.03 -10.34
C GLU A 117 3.42 -6.52 -10.28
N ILE A 118 3.60 -7.21 -11.40
CA ILE A 118 3.39 -8.64 -11.53
C ILE A 118 4.73 -9.34 -11.72
N TYR A 119 4.97 -10.33 -10.88
CA TYR A 119 6.16 -11.17 -10.91
C TYR A 119 5.76 -12.63 -11.13
N ASP A 120 6.58 -13.36 -11.87
CA ASP A 120 6.45 -14.82 -11.93
C ASP A 120 6.94 -15.49 -10.64
N GLU A 121 6.80 -16.81 -10.56
CA GLU A 121 7.28 -17.66 -9.46
C GLU A 121 8.78 -17.52 -9.16
N ASN A 122 9.56 -17.06 -10.15
CA ASN A 122 11.00 -16.84 -10.06
C ASN A 122 11.37 -15.39 -9.74
N LEU A 123 10.38 -14.56 -9.37
CA LEU A 123 10.52 -13.13 -9.07
C LEU A 123 10.96 -12.28 -10.28
N ASN A 124 10.77 -12.75 -11.51
CA ASN A 124 10.97 -11.91 -12.69
C ASN A 124 9.73 -11.03 -12.88
N LYS A 125 9.96 -9.72 -13.05
CA LYS A 125 8.88 -8.77 -13.36
C LYS A 125 8.37 -9.01 -14.78
N THR A 126 7.11 -9.43 -14.91
CA THR A 126 6.49 -9.75 -16.20
C THR A 126 5.58 -8.64 -16.71
N LYS A 127 5.00 -7.84 -15.79
CA LYS A 127 4.08 -6.75 -16.15
C LYS A 127 3.97 -5.71 -15.04
N VAL A 128 3.51 -4.52 -15.40
CA VAL A 128 3.14 -3.44 -14.48
C VAL A 128 1.77 -2.89 -14.90
N LEU A 129 0.88 -2.68 -13.95
CA LEU A 129 -0.36 -1.93 -14.12
C LEU A 129 -0.19 -0.58 -13.43
N ASN A 130 -0.19 0.49 -14.23
CA ASN A 130 0.02 1.85 -13.77
C ASN A 130 -0.88 2.87 -14.46
N GLU A 131 -1.94 2.40 -15.13
CA GLU A 131 -2.93 3.27 -15.78
C GLU A 131 -3.78 4.04 -14.75
N LYS A 132 -3.74 3.64 -13.48
CA LYS A 132 -4.54 4.18 -12.37
C LYS A 132 -3.70 4.22 -11.10
N GLN A 133 -4.15 5.05 -10.15
CA GLN A 133 -3.65 5.07 -8.78
C GLN A 133 -4.40 4.01 -7.95
N TYR A 134 -3.84 2.80 -7.87
CA TYR A 134 -4.39 1.72 -7.07
C TYR A 134 -4.12 1.97 -5.60
N LYS A 135 -5.17 1.86 -4.78
CA LYS A 135 -5.08 2.06 -3.32
C LYS A 135 -5.14 0.75 -2.55
N ASP A 136 -5.88 -0.23 -3.07
CA ASP A 136 -5.93 -1.56 -2.48
C ASP A 136 -6.28 -2.62 -3.52
N ILE A 137 -5.93 -3.88 -3.25
CA ILE A 137 -6.25 -5.03 -4.11
C ILE A 137 -6.78 -6.22 -3.30
N ALA A 138 -7.71 -6.97 -3.91
CA ALA A 138 -8.17 -8.28 -3.48
C ALA A 138 -8.12 -9.27 -4.64
N LYS A 139 -8.18 -10.56 -4.33
CA LYS A 139 -8.16 -11.65 -5.31
C LYS A 139 -9.46 -12.44 -5.20
N ASP A 140 -10.13 -12.68 -6.31
CA ASP A 140 -11.32 -13.53 -6.36
C ASP A 140 -10.96 -15.02 -6.43
N GLU A 141 -11.98 -15.89 -6.45
CA GLU A 141 -11.83 -17.35 -6.51
C GLU A 141 -11.31 -17.87 -7.86
N LYS A 142 -11.22 -17.02 -8.87
CA LYS A 142 -10.72 -17.30 -10.22
C LYS A 142 -9.37 -16.62 -10.48
N ASP A 143 -8.72 -16.20 -9.40
CA ASP A 143 -7.50 -15.41 -9.36
C ASP A 143 -7.59 -13.98 -9.89
N ASN A 144 -8.74 -13.50 -10.37
CA ASN A 144 -8.84 -12.15 -10.89
C ASN A 144 -8.69 -11.10 -9.77
N LEU A 145 -8.21 -9.92 -10.14
CA LEU A 145 -8.00 -8.86 -9.17
C LEU A 145 -9.26 -8.00 -9.07
N ILE A 146 -9.64 -7.69 -7.84
CA ILE A 146 -10.54 -6.58 -7.54
C ILE A 146 -9.65 -5.46 -7.02
N ALA A 147 -9.69 -4.29 -7.64
CA ALA A 147 -8.82 -3.17 -7.33
C ALA A 147 -9.64 -1.97 -6.88
N LEU A 148 -9.26 -1.40 -5.75
CA LEU A 148 -9.72 -0.10 -5.30
C LEU A 148 -8.80 0.95 -5.90
N CYS A 149 -9.35 1.94 -6.59
CA CYS A 149 -8.63 3.10 -7.11
C CYS A 149 -9.13 4.36 -6.39
N LEU A 150 -8.22 5.25 -6.04
CA LEU A 150 -8.56 6.51 -5.39
C LEU A 150 -7.85 7.63 -6.15
N ASP A 151 -8.63 8.37 -6.93
CA ASP A 151 -8.20 9.61 -7.58
C ASP A 151 -8.89 10.80 -6.89
N TRP A 152 -8.36 11.99 -7.10
CA TRP A 152 -8.86 13.24 -6.54
C TRP A 152 -10.29 13.54 -7.00
N GLU A 153 -10.66 13.08 -8.20
CA GLU A 153 -11.98 13.31 -8.80
C GLU A 153 -12.96 12.15 -8.57
N LYS A 154 -12.45 10.92 -8.46
CA LYS A 154 -13.28 9.72 -8.39
C LYS A 154 -12.61 8.59 -7.61
N SER A 155 -13.40 7.86 -6.84
CA SER A 155 -12.94 6.63 -6.20
C SER A 155 -13.74 5.45 -6.72
N THR A 156 -13.05 4.40 -7.14
CA THR A 156 -13.68 3.31 -7.87
C THR A 156 -13.27 1.94 -7.35
N ILE A 157 -14.20 0.99 -7.42
CA ILE A 157 -13.90 -0.43 -7.31
C ILE A 157 -13.94 -0.99 -8.72
N GLY A 158 -12.90 -1.70 -9.14
CA GLY A 158 -12.80 -2.28 -10.47
C GLY A 158 -12.43 -3.75 -10.43
N TYR A 159 -12.80 -4.47 -11.49
CA TYR A 159 -12.45 -5.87 -11.69
C TYR A 159 -11.50 -6.01 -12.87
N ILE A 160 -10.35 -6.63 -12.63
CA ILE A 160 -9.29 -6.81 -13.61
C ILE A 160 -9.16 -8.30 -13.89
N GLU A 161 -9.43 -8.68 -15.13
CA GLU A 161 -9.25 -10.06 -15.59
C GLU A 161 -7.77 -10.35 -15.80
N ILE A 162 -7.18 -11.30 -15.07
CA ILE A 162 -5.72 -11.54 -15.12
C ILE A 162 -5.27 -12.11 -16.46
N LYS A 163 -6.13 -12.86 -17.16
CA LYS A 163 -5.79 -13.49 -18.45
C LYS A 163 -5.17 -12.50 -19.45
N ASN A 164 -5.61 -11.24 -19.42
CA ASN A 164 -5.13 -10.16 -20.29
C ASN A 164 -4.79 -8.87 -19.52
N TYR A 165 -5.03 -8.85 -18.21
CA TYR A 165 -4.95 -7.69 -17.32
C TYR A 165 -5.80 -6.50 -17.77
N LYS A 166 -7.00 -6.77 -18.33
CA LYS A 166 -7.95 -5.73 -18.72
C LYS A 166 -8.99 -5.51 -17.62
N THR A 167 -9.32 -4.25 -17.40
CA THR A 167 -10.47 -3.89 -16.56
C THR A 167 -11.74 -4.35 -17.26
N LYS A 168 -12.49 -5.27 -16.64
CA LYS A 168 -13.76 -5.78 -17.15
C LYS A 168 -14.92 -4.84 -16.83
N TRP A 169 -14.91 -4.31 -15.62
CA TRP A 169 -15.87 -3.31 -15.16
C TRP A 169 -15.24 -2.44 -14.08
N GLU A 170 -15.81 -1.26 -13.89
CA GLU A 170 -15.44 -0.30 -12.87
C GLU A 170 -16.68 0.41 -12.36
N LYS A 171 -16.80 0.51 -11.04
CA LYS A 171 -17.90 1.17 -10.35
C LYS A 171 -17.36 2.38 -9.60
N GLU A 172 -17.88 3.55 -9.95
CA GLU A 172 -17.61 4.78 -9.21
C GLU A 172 -18.49 4.86 -7.95
N HIS A 173 -17.88 5.32 -6.86
CA HIS A 173 -18.52 5.52 -5.58
C HIS A 173 -18.44 6.99 -5.18
N GLN A 174 -19.48 7.46 -4.49
CA GLN A 174 -19.37 8.71 -3.77
C GLN A 174 -18.31 8.58 -2.67
N TYR A 175 -17.60 9.67 -2.39
CA TYR A 175 -16.50 9.68 -1.43
C TYR A 175 -16.89 9.16 -0.04
N SER A 176 -18.14 9.35 0.40
CA SER A 176 -18.64 8.83 1.68
C SER A 176 -18.89 7.32 1.71
N GLN A 177 -18.94 6.67 0.55
CA GLN A 177 -19.29 5.25 0.35
C GLN A 177 -18.12 4.41 -0.15
N VAL A 178 -16.98 5.04 -0.46
CA VAL A 178 -15.79 4.32 -0.90
C VAL A 178 -15.16 3.61 0.30
N PRO A 179 -14.82 2.32 0.16
CA PRO A 179 -14.05 1.65 1.19
C PRO A 179 -12.60 2.13 1.16
N ASN A 180 -11.98 2.24 2.33
CA ASN A 180 -10.54 2.52 2.46
C ASN A 180 -9.69 1.29 2.17
N ILE A 181 -10.24 0.10 2.42
CA ILE A 181 -9.61 -1.21 2.27
C ILE A 181 -10.68 -2.18 1.78
N ILE A 182 -10.32 -3.09 0.88
CA ILE A 182 -11.16 -4.16 0.37
C ILE A 182 -10.62 -5.55 0.73
N PHE A 183 -11.55 -6.48 0.93
CA PHE A 183 -11.27 -7.87 1.23
C PHE A 183 -12.28 -8.78 0.54
N TYR A 184 -11.78 -9.76 -0.21
CA TYR A 184 -12.63 -10.77 -0.84
C TYR A 184 -12.54 -12.08 -0.07
N ASN A 185 -13.67 -12.61 0.37
CA ASN A 185 -13.75 -13.89 1.06
C ASN A 185 -13.97 -15.02 0.04
N LEU A 186 -12.98 -15.88 -0.10
CA LEU A 186 -13.02 -17.01 -1.05
C LEU A 186 -14.06 -18.08 -0.71
N SER A 187 -14.40 -18.24 0.57
CA SER A 187 -15.32 -19.30 1.03
C SER A 187 -16.77 -19.00 0.65
N ASN A 188 -17.19 -17.74 0.82
CA ASN A 188 -18.56 -17.31 0.53
C ASN A 188 -18.66 -16.38 -0.69
N LYS A 189 -17.56 -16.17 -1.41
CA LYS A 189 -17.48 -15.40 -2.66
C LYS A 189 -18.00 -13.97 -2.53
N THR A 190 -17.73 -13.35 -1.38
CA THR A 190 -18.26 -12.04 -1.04
C THR A 190 -17.14 -11.01 -0.92
N LEU A 191 -17.35 -9.84 -1.54
CA LEU A 191 -16.51 -8.67 -1.37
C LEU A 191 -16.96 -7.86 -0.15
N TYR A 192 -16.01 -7.48 0.68
CA TYR A 192 -16.18 -6.59 1.82
C TYR A 192 -15.28 -5.38 1.66
N GLY A 193 -15.70 -4.27 2.23
CA GLY A 193 -14.90 -3.06 2.33
C GLY A 193 -15.10 -2.34 3.65
N LEU A 194 -14.07 -1.63 4.12
CA LEU A 194 -14.12 -0.83 5.34
C LEU A 194 -14.39 0.64 4.99
N VAL A 195 -15.62 1.11 5.25
CA VAL A 195 -16.08 2.47 4.97
C VAL A 195 -16.28 3.19 6.29
N ASN A 196 -15.48 4.21 6.61
CA ASN A 196 -15.64 5.03 7.83
C ASN A 196 -15.81 4.22 9.13
N GLY A 197 -15.08 3.10 9.26
CA GLY A 197 -15.17 2.20 10.42
C GLY A 197 -16.32 1.19 10.37
N ILE A 198 -17.05 1.11 9.26
CA ILE A 198 -18.13 0.16 9.01
C ILE A 198 -17.66 -0.90 8.02
N ILE A 199 -17.83 -2.18 8.36
CA ILE A 199 -17.67 -3.27 7.40
C ILE A 199 -18.92 -3.33 6.53
N MET A 200 -18.75 -3.06 5.23
CA MET A 200 -19.79 -3.07 4.22
C MET A 200 -19.58 -4.23 3.26
N GLN A 201 -20.67 -4.91 2.90
CA GLN A 201 -20.70 -5.94 1.87
C GLN A 201 -21.00 -5.32 0.51
N TYR A 202 -20.35 -5.82 -0.53
CA TYR A 202 -20.53 -5.43 -1.92
C TYR A 202 -20.97 -6.62 -2.78
N ASP A 203 -21.75 -6.34 -3.83
CA ASP A 203 -22.12 -7.33 -4.83
C ASP A 203 -20.99 -7.56 -5.86
N SER A 204 -21.22 -8.45 -6.82
CA SER A 204 -20.25 -8.79 -7.88
C SER A 204 -19.97 -7.67 -8.88
N GLU A 205 -20.76 -6.60 -8.88
CA GLU A 205 -20.59 -5.40 -9.69
C GLU A 205 -20.00 -4.24 -8.89
N GLY A 206 -19.67 -4.49 -7.62
CA GLY A 206 -19.11 -3.50 -6.72
C GLY A 206 -20.13 -2.55 -6.12
N ASN A 207 -21.45 -2.80 -6.17
CA ASN A 207 -22.42 -1.96 -5.48
C ASN A 207 -22.48 -2.31 -3.98
N PRO A 208 -22.63 -1.32 -3.08
CA PRO A 208 -22.83 -1.57 -1.66
C PRO A 208 -24.20 -2.24 -1.42
N VAL A 209 -24.21 -3.33 -0.67
CA VAL A 209 -25.42 -4.14 -0.43
C VAL A 209 -25.88 -4.04 1.01
N LYS A 210 -24.95 -4.15 1.97
CA LYS A 210 -25.31 -4.32 3.39
C LYS A 210 -24.21 -3.83 4.33
N GLU A 211 -24.60 -3.07 5.34
CA GLU A 211 -23.76 -2.78 6.50
C GLU A 211 -23.78 -3.98 7.47
N LEU A 212 -22.62 -4.42 7.93
CA LEU A 212 -22.50 -5.60 8.79
C LEU A 212 -22.11 -5.25 10.21
N LEU A 213 -21.14 -4.36 10.40
CA LEU A 213 -20.55 -4.11 11.71
C LEU A 213 -19.90 -2.73 11.79
N TYR A 214 -20.11 -2.04 12.90
CA TYR A 214 -19.36 -0.83 13.28
C TYR A 214 -18.18 -1.24 14.15
N CYS A 215 -16.96 -1.11 13.62
CA CYS A 215 -15.74 -1.49 14.33
C CYS A 215 -15.51 -0.66 15.61
N THR A 216 -16.09 0.53 15.70
CA THR A 216 -16.00 1.42 16.88
C THR A 216 -16.94 1.04 18.02
N LYS A 217 -17.83 0.06 17.83
CA LYS A 217 -18.78 -0.43 18.85
C LYS A 217 -18.40 -1.80 19.42
N LEU A 218 -17.20 -2.28 19.10
CA LEU A 218 -16.62 -3.48 19.69
C LEU A 218 -15.94 -3.05 21.00
N GLU A 219 -16.75 -2.88 22.05
CA GLU A 219 -16.29 -2.78 23.44
C GLU A 219 -16.29 -4.17 24.09
#